data_AF-B7FY29-F1
#
_entry.id   AF-B7FY29-F1
#
_cell.length_a   1.000
_cell.length_b   1.000
_cell.length_c   1.000
_cell.angle_alpha   90.00
_cell.angle_beta   90.00
_cell.angle_gamma   90.00
#
_symmetry.space_group_name_H-M   'P 1'
#
loop_
_entity.id
_entity.type
_entity.pdbx_description
1 polymer ?
#
loop_
_entity_poly.entity_id
_entity_poly.type
_entity_poly.pdbx_seq_one_letter_code
_entity_poly.pdbx_strand_id
1 'polypeptide(L)'
;MLCCCKSFLGADDEESFYTLLNLDRDASVDDIKRAYKRQSLQMHPDKLAQRGHTVTAADQLRFTRMKEAYEILSDPYKREAYDAIG
;
A
#
# COMPACT_ATOMS: atom_id res chain seq x y z
N MET A 1 -18.03 -15.03 -16.88
CA MET A 1 -19.02 -14.42 -15.97
C MET A 1 -18.39 -14.34 -14.59
N LEU A 2 -18.43 -13.14 -14.01
CA LEU A 2 -18.04 -12.76 -12.65
C LEU A 2 -17.96 -13.89 -11.62
N CYS A 3 -16.84 -13.90 -10.87
CA CYS A 3 -16.72 -14.19 -9.43
C CYS A 3 -15.42 -14.93 -9.10
N CYS A 4 -14.29 -14.22 -9.13
CA CYS A 4 -13.31 -14.41 -8.06
C CYS A 4 -13.19 -13.06 -7.37
N CYS A 5 -14.16 -12.85 -6.48
CA CYS A 5 -14.29 -11.72 -5.59
C CYS A 5 -12.98 -11.54 -4.83
N LYS A 6 -12.09 -10.67 -5.33
CA LYS A 6 -11.05 -10.07 -4.49
C LYS A 6 -11.66 -8.95 -3.65
N SER A 7 -12.77 -9.29 -3.01
CA SER A 7 -13.37 -8.56 -1.91
C SER A 7 -12.63 -9.01 -0.67
N PHE A 8 -11.37 -8.61 -0.54
CA PHE A 8 -10.73 -8.56 0.77
C PHE A 8 -10.86 -7.11 1.23
N LEU A 9 -12.10 -6.71 1.48
CA LEU A 9 -12.40 -5.59 2.37
C LEU A 9 -12.10 -6.12 3.77
N GLY A 10 -10.80 -6.15 4.10
CA GLY A 10 -10.34 -6.35 5.46
C GLY A 10 -10.76 -5.14 6.26
N ALA A 11 -11.72 -5.35 7.14
CA ALA A 11 -12.00 -4.48 8.26
C ALA A 11 -10.82 -4.53 9.24
N ASP A 12 -10.73 -3.46 10.03
CA ASP A 12 -10.06 -3.37 11.33
C ASP A 12 -8.65 -2.71 11.37
N ASP A 13 -8.70 -1.48 11.92
CA ASP A 13 -7.75 -0.74 12.77
C ASP A 13 -6.61 0.13 12.17
N GLU A 14 -6.80 1.43 12.41
CA GLU A 14 -5.84 2.55 12.62
C GLU A 14 -4.54 2.56 11.81
N GLU A 15 -4.47 3.48 10.82
CA GLU A 15 -3.29 4.13 10.19
C GLU A 15 -1.96 3.34 10.07
N SER A 16 -2.02 2.00 10.03
CA SER A 16 -0.85 1.15 10.00
C SER A 16 -0.33 1.02 8.57
N PHE A 17 1.00 1.02 8.41
CA PHE A 17 1.65 0.91 7.10
C PHE A 17 1.24 -0.36 6.32
N TYR A 18 0.88 -1.43 7.04
CA TYR A 18 0.35 -2.67 6.48
C TYR A 18 -1.00 -2.48 5.78
N THR A 19 -1.96 -1.79 6.43
CA THR A 19 -3.29 -1.51 5.89
C THR A 19 -3.21 -0.59 4.66
N LEU A 20 -2.28 0.37 4.65
CA LEU A 20 -2.01 1.24 3.48
C LEU A 20 -1.59 0.44 2.23
N LEU A 21 -0.78 -0.59 2.42
CA LEU A 21 -0.34 -1.50 1.35
C LEU A 21 -1.36 -2.64 1.09
N ASN A 22 -2.44 -2.69 1.87
CA ASN A 22 -3.47 -3.72 1.84
C ASN A 22 -2.90 -5.12 2.12
N LEU A 23 -1.98 -5.18 3.08
CA LEU A 23 -1.26 -6.36 3.53
C LEU A 23 -1.63 -6.70 4.97
N ASP A 24 -1.49 -7.97 5.30
CA ASP A 24 -1.55 -8.43 6.68
C ASP A 24 -0.24 -8.09 7.42
N ARG A 25 -0.29 -8.01 8.75
CA ARG A 25 0.90 -7.82 9.60
C ARG A 25 1.86 -9.02 9.53
N ASP A 26 1.35 -10.20 9.18
CA ASP A 26 2.15 -11.40 8.91
C ASP A 26 2.77 -11.41 7.48
N ALA A 27 2.53 -10.38 6.67
CA ALA A 27 3.02 -10.35 5.29
C ALA A 27 4.56 -10.39 5.21
N SER A 28 5.05 -11.22 4.29
CA SER A 28 6.48 -11.33 4.00
C SER A 28 7.00 -10.11 3.23
N VAL A 29 8.32 -9.87 3.30
CA VAL A 29 8.99 -8.78 2.57
C VAL A 29 8.76 -8.89 1.06
N ASP A 30 8.61 -10.11 0.53
CA ASP A 30 8.24 -10.33 -0.87
C ASP A 30 6.83 -9.79 -1.19
N ASP A 31 5.85 -10.07 -0.33
CA ASP A 31 4.48 -9.57 -0.47
C ASP A 31 4.44 -8.03 -0.39
N ILE A 32 5.22 -7.43 0.52
CA ILE A 32 5.38 -5.98 0.62
C ILE A 32 5.90 -5.37 -0.68
N LYS A 33 6.96 -5.93 -1.26
CA LYS A 33 7.51 -5.49 -2.56
C LYS A 33 6.51 -5.65 -3.70
N ARG A 34 5.78 -6.76 -3.74
CA ARG A 34 4.77 -7.01 -4.78
C ARG A 34 3.59 -6.07 -4.66
N ALA A 35 3.08 -5.82 -3.45
CA ALA A 35 1.97 -4.90 -3.21
C ALA A 35 2.34 -3.47 -3.60
N TYR A 36 3.50 -2.99 -3.15
CA TYR A 36 4.01 -1.67 -3.51
C TYR A 36 4.12 -1.49 -5.02
N LYS A 37 4.69 -2.48 -5.74
CA LYS A 37 4.79 -2.45 -7.20
C LYS A 37 3.41 -2.36 -7.88
N ARG A 38 2.43 -3.12 -7.38
CA ARG A 38 1.07 -3.12 -7.94
C ARG A 38 0.36 -1.80 -7.69
N GLN A 39 0.42 -1.25 -6.49
CA GLN A 39 -0.21 0.02 -6.16
C GLN A 39 0.49 1.20 -6.84
N SER A 40 1.83 1.21 -6.94
CA SER A 40 2.56 2.26 -7.68
C SER A 40 2.16 2.32 -9.15
N LEU A 41 1.89 1.17 -9.78
CA LEU A 41 1.39 1.12 -11.16
C LEU A 41 -0.06 1.58 -11.29
N GLN A 42 -0.86 1.47 -10.23
CA GLN A 42 -2.25 1.92 -10.20
C GLN A 42 -2.36 3.42 -9.94
N MET A 43 -1.50 3.95 -9.08
CA MET A 43 -1.45 5.37 -8.72
C MET A 43 -0.54 6.22 -9.62
N HIS A 44 0.02 5.64 -10.69
CA HIS A 44 0.85 6.38 -11.62
C HIS A 44 0.01 7.42 -12.40
N PRO A 45 0.43 8.70 -12.48
CA PRO A 45 -0.35 9.77 -13.12
C PRO A 45 -0.67 9.48 -14.58
N ASP A 46 0.18 8.74 -15.29
CA ASP A 46 -0.07 8.29 -16.68
C ASP A 46 -1.34 7.43 -16.79
N LYS A 47 -1.54 6.49 -15.85
CA LYS A 47 -2.73 5.61 -15.88
C LYS A 47 -3.96 6.30 -15.32
N LEU A 48 -3.80 7.23 -14.37
CA LEU A 48 -4.91 8.08 -13.92
C LEU A 48 -5.40 8.98 -15.06
N ALA A 49 -4.47 9.59 -15.82
CA ALA A 49 -4.79 10.38 -16.98
C ALA A 49 -5.53 9.55 -18.05
N GLN A 50 -5.09 8.33 -18.33
CA GLN A 50 -5.80 7.42 -19.24
C GLN A 50 -7.19 7.01 -18.74
N ARG A 51 -7.44 7.05 -17.43
CA ARG A 51 -8.76 6.78 -16.82
C ARG A 51 -9.65 8.02 -16.71
N GLY A 52 -9.19 9.18 -17.20
CA GLY A 52 -9.92 10.44 -17.07
C GLY A 52 -9.97 10.98 -15.63
N HIS A 53 -9.09 10.48 -14.75
CA HIS A 53 -9.04 10.90 -13.36
C HIS A 53 -8.07 12.08 -13.21
N THR A 54 -8.55 13.20 -12.67
CA THR A 54 -7.68 14.31 -12.30
C THR A 54 -6.80 13.85 -11.15
N VAL A 55 -5.48 13.97 -11.31
CA VAL A 55 -4.53 13.70 -10.23
C VAL A 55 -4.73 14.78 -9.18
N THR A 56 -5.28 14.40 -8.02
CA THR A 56 -5.52 15.33 -6.93
C THR A 56 -4.34 15.34 -5.96
N ALA A 57 -4.24 16.37 -5.12
CA ALA A 57 -3.27 16.39 -4.02
C ALA A 57 -3.44 15.19 -3.07
N ALA A 58 -4.66 14.64 -2.95
CA ALA A 58 -4.93 13.46 -2.15
C ALA A 58 -4.25 12.21 -2.72
N ASP A 59 -4.18 12.04 -4.04
CA ASP A 59 -3.49 10.92 -4.69
C ASP A 59 -1.97 10.99 -4.46
N GLN A 60 -1.41 12.20 -4.54
CA GLN A 60 0.00 12.43 -4.23
C GLN A 60 0.30 12.14 -2.76
N LEU A 61 -0.54 12.60 -1.84
CA LEU A 61 -0.38 12.35 -0.41
C LEU A 61 -0.43 10.85 -0.10
N ARG A 62 -1.40 10.12 -0.69
CA ARG A 62 -1.48 8.66 -0.56
C ARG A 62 -0.24 7.96 -1.12
N PHE A 63 0.28 8.42 -2.25
CA PHE A 63 1.49 7.86 -2.85
C PHE A 63 2.73 8.07 -1.97
N THR A 64 2.87 9.25 -1.38
CA THR A 64 3.94 9.55 -0.41
C THR A 64 3.85 8.63 0.81
N ARG A 65 2.67 8.53 1.43
CA ARG A 65 2.44 7.63 2.59
C ARG A 65 2.75 6.18 2.27
N MET A 66 2.35 5.71 1.09
CA MET A 66 2.68 4.36 0.61
C MET A 66 4.19 4.13 0.45
N LYS A 67 4.92 5.15 0.01
CA LYS A 67 6.36 5.08 -0.18
C LYS A 67 7.08 5.06 1.17
N GLU A 68 6.63 5.86 2.12
CA GLU A 68 7.11 5.83 3.52
C GLU A 68 6.86 4.46 4.16
N ALA A 69 5.64 3.92 4.00
CA ALA A 69 5.28 2.58 4.45
C ALA A 69 6.26 1.52 3.91
N TYR A 70 6.51 1.55 2.61
CA TYR A 70 7.46 0.63 1.99
C TYR A 70 8.88 0.81 2.51
N GLU A 71 9.33 2.04 2.75
CA GLU A 71 10.69 2.29 3.24
C GLU A 71 10.92 1.73 4.66
N ILE A 72 9.90 1.79 5.52
CA ILE A 72 9.95 1.26 6.88
C ILE A 72 9.84 -0.26 6.87
N LEU A 73 8.89 -0.81 6.10
CA LEU A 73 8.62 -2.25 6.07
C LEU A 73 9.61 -3.06 5.22
N SER A 74 10.30 -2.44 4.26
CA SER A 74 11.28 -3.13 3.41
C SER A 74 12.56 -3.48 4.15
N ASP A 75 12.88 -2.80 5.24
CA ASP A 75 14.11 -3.01 5.99
C ASP A 75 13.77 -3.72 7.31
N PRO A 76 14.32 -4.92 7.58
CA PRO A 76 13.95 -5.70 8.76
C PRO A 76 14.23 -4.95 10.07
N TYR A 77 15.29 -4.14 10.10
CA TYR A 77 15.64 -3.33 11.26
C TYR A 77 14.63 -2.19 11.52
N LYS A 78 14.20 -1.51 10.45
CA LYS A 78 13.18 -0.46 10.54
C LYS A 78 11.80 -1.05 10.89
N ARG A 79 11.50 -2.24 10.37
CA ARG A 79 10.29 -2.99 10.71
C ARG A 79 10.26 -3.38 12.18
N GLU A 80 11.35 -3.96 12.71
CA GLU A 80 11.45 -4.25 14.14
C GLU A 80 11.31 -3.00 15.01
N ALA A 81 11.96 -1.89 14.62
CA ALA A 81 11.80 -0.63 15.33
C ALA A 81 10.34 -0.13 15.32
N TYR A 82 9.63 -0.30 14.20
CA TYR A 82 8.22 0.04 14.09
C TYR A 82 7.32 -0.87 14.93
N ASP A 83 7.51 -2.20 14.85
CA ASP A 83 6.81 -3.21 15.66
C ASP A 83 7.14 -3.10 17.17
N ALA A 84 8.27 -2.49 17.55
CA ALA A 84 8.64 -2.24 18.94
C ALA A 84 8.04 -0.94 19.52
N ILE A 85 7.65 0.00 18.65
CA ILE A 85 7.05 1.28 19.03
C ILE A 85 5.50 1.22 18.96
N GLY A 86 4.97 0.40 18.05
CA GLY A 86 3.53 0.13 17.88
C GLY A 86 3.00 -0.93 18.84
#